data_AF-A0A2P8FLL8-F1
#
_entry.id   AF-A0A2P8FLL8-F1
#
_cell.length_a   1.000
_cell.length_b   1.000
_cell.length_c   1.000
_cell.angle_alpha   90.00
_cell.angle_beta   90.00
_cell.angle_gamma   90.00
#
_symmetry.space_group_name_H-M   'P 1'
#
loop_
_entity.id
_entity.type
_entity.pdbx_description
1 polymer ?
#
loop_
_entity_poly.entity_id
_entity_poly.type
_entity_poly.pdbx_seq_one_letter_code
_entity_poly.pdbx_strand_id
1 'polypeptide(L)'
;MEVSAQTSDLEQINSWKDEVNSTRESLRSMRSQLEQLSISKTDDESLAQIEHFQNQFICQEEKADELRHDLKQSARKISDNGKPLILHDDRPVDDFDVLQDRMHTFRKLYNELRDEFKAFSAFS
;
A
#
# COMPACT_ATOMS: atom_id res chain seq x y z
N MET A 1 3.51 30.22 -13.64
CA MET A 1 3.66 29.62 -12.28
C MET A 1 3.17 28.17 -12.22
N GLU A 2 2.38 27.67 -13.18
CA GLU A 2 1.79 26.32 -13.14
C GLU A 2 2.80 25.17 -13.26
N VAL A 3 3.91 25.37 -13.98
CA VAL A 3 4.98 24.37 -14.13
C VAL A 3 5.69 24.03 -12.81
N SER A 4 5.75 24.96 -11.87
CA SER A 4 6.45 24.76 -10.58
C SER A 4 5.64 23.88 -9.61
N ALA A 5 4.31 23.93 -9.68
CA ALA A 5 3.44 23.08 -8.88
C ALA A 5 3.47 21.63 -9.40
N GLN A 6 3.33 21.44 -10.71
CA GLN A 6 3.35 20.13 -11.37
C GLN A 6 4.63 19.33 -11.10
N THR A 7 5.79 20.01 -11.04
CA THR A 7 7.06 19.36 -10.67
C THR A 7 7.05 18.87 -9.23
N SER A 8 6.48 19.64 -8.29
CA SER A 8 6.37 19.25 -6.88
C SER A 8 5.41 18.07 -6.68
N ASP A 9 4.29 18.05 -7.39
CA ASP A 9 3.32 16.95 -7.35
C ASP A 9 3.95 15.63 -7.86
N LEU A 10 4.77 15.71 -8.91
CA LEU A 10 5.49 14.56 -9.46
C LEU A 10 6.56 14.02 -8.49
N GLU A 11 7.26 14.89 -7.77
CA GLU A 11 8.22 14.51 -6.72
C GLU A 11 7.52 13.83 -5.53
N GLN A 12 6.37 14.37 -5.11
CA GLN A 12 5.51 13.77 -4.09
C GLN A 12 5.06 12.36 -4.49
N ILE A 13 4.54 12.19 -5.71
CA ILE A 13 4.10 10.89 -6.22
C ILE A 13 5.24 9.86 -6.26
N ASN A 14 6.45 10.27 -6.65
CA ASN A 14 7.61 9.36 -6.61
C ASN A 14 7.99 8.99 -5.17
N SER A 15 7.89 9.93 -4.23
CA SER A 15 8.11 9.65 -2.81
C SER A 15 7.08 8.65 -2.27
N TRP A 16 5.80 8.81 -2.62
CA TRP A 16 4.74 7.86 -2.26
C TRP A 16 4.96 6.48 -2.86
N LYS A 17 5.43 6.38 -4.11
CA LYS A 17 5.79 5.09 -4.71
C LYS A 17 6.89 4.37 -3.92
N ASP A 18 7.89 5.10 -3.44
CA ASP A 18 8.96 4.53 -2.61
C ASP A 18 8.43 4.06 -1.25
N GLU A 19 7.54 4.86 -0.64
CA GLU A 19 6.87 4.51 0.63
C GLU A 19 5.98 3.27 0.48
N VAL A 20 5.19 3.16 -0.59
CA VAL A 20 4.39 1.96 -0.90
C VAL A 20 5.31 0.75 -1.09
N ASN A 21 6.43 0.91 -1.77
CA ASN A 21 7.39 -0.19 -1.98
C ASN A 21 8.02 -0.66 -0.66
N SER A 22 8.45 0.28 0.20
CA SER A 22 8.94 -0.04 1.54
C SER A 22 7.87 -0.73 2.40
N THR A 23 6.62 -0.30 2.27
CA THR A 23 5.50 -0.94 2.98
C THR A 23 5.29 -2.37 2.50
N ARG A 24 5.37 -2.64 1.20
CA ARG A 24 5.30 -4.00 0.63
C ARG A 24 6.45 -4.89 1.11
N GLU A 25 7.68 -4.38 1.11
CA GLU A 25 8.84 -5.13 1.62
C GLU A 25 8.69 -5.46 3.12
N SER A 26 8.13 -4.52 3.88
CA SER A 26 7.80 -4.76 5.29
C SER A 26 6.69 -5.81 5.45
N LEU A 27 5.57 -5.69 4.71
CA LEU A 27 4.48 -6.69 4.70
C LEU A 27 5.00 -8.09 4.36
N ARG A 28 5.89 -8.20 3.38
CA ARG A 28 6.55 -9.46 3.01
C ARG A 28 7.36 -10.04 4.17
N SER A 29 8.11 -9.18 4.87
CA SER A 29 8.89 -9.58 6.04
C SER A 29 7.99 -10.05 7.19
N MET A 30 6.89 -9.34 7.45
CA MET A 30 5.89 -9.73 8.46
C MET A 30 5.21 -11.05 8.09
N ARG A 31 4.89 -11.25 6.81
CA ARG A 31 4.34 -12.50 6.30
C ARG A 31 5.31 -13.66 6.51
N SER A 32 6.59 -13.49 6.16
CA SER A 32 7.58 -14.55 6.41
C SER A 32 7.73 -14.86 7.90
N GLN A 33 7.68 -13.84 8.78
CA GLN A 33 7.64 -14.06 10.23
C GLN A 33 6.39 -14.83 10.67
N LEU A 34 5.21 -14.47 10.14
CA LEU A 34 3.96 -15.18 10.39
C LEU A 34 4.04 -16.66 9.96
N GLU A 35 4.63 -16.94 8.79
CA GLU A 35 4.84 -18.31 8.32
C GLU A 35 5.76 -19.09 9.27
N GLN A 36 6.83 -18.48 9.79
CA GLN A 36 7.68 -19.13 10.80
C GLN A 36 6.93 -19.41 12.12
N LEU A 37 6.09 -18.47 12.57
CA LEU A 37 5.24 -18.66 13.74
C LEU A 37 4.23 -19.78 13.51
N SER A 38 3.65 -19.87 12.31
CA SER A 38 2.69 -20.93 11.95
C SER A 38 3.25 -22.34 11.99
N ILE A 39 4.55 -22.50 11.74
CA ILE A 39 5.22 -23.80 11.84
C ILE A 39 5.36 -24.22 13.31
N SER A 40 5.51 -23.26 14.22
CA SER A 40 5.73 -23.51 15.65
C SER A 40 4.42 -23.57 16.46
N LYS A 41 3.35 -22.94 15.98
CA LYS A 41 2.05 -22.88 16.64
C LYS A 41 1.14 -23.99 16.10
N THR A 42 0.75 -24.91 16.98
CA THR A 42 -0.21 -26.00 16.69
C THR A 42 -1.58 -25.78 17.35
N ASP A 43 -1.75 -24.66 18.04
CA ASP A 43 -3.00 -24.31 18.72
C ASP A 43 -4.02 -23.72 17.74
N ASP A 44 -5.27 -24.16 17.85
CA ASP A 44 -6.38 -23.79 16.95
C ASP A 44 -6.63 -22.26 16.95
N GLU A 45 -6.50 -21.61 18.12
CA GLU A 45 -6.66 -20.15 18.24
C GLU A 45 -5.54 -19.41 17.50
N SER A 46 -4.31 -19.91 17.58
CA SER A 46 -3.16 -19.32 16.88
C SER A 46 -3.27 -19.48 15.37
N LEU A 47 -3.75 -20.64 14.89
CA LEU A 47 -3.97 -20.88 13.46
C LEU A 47 -5.03 -19.95 12.88
N ALA A 48 -6.14 -19.75 13.60
CA ALA A 48 -7.18 -18.80 13.19
C ALA A 48 -6.64 -17.36 13.10
N GLN A 49 -5.80 -16.93 14.06
CA GLN A 49 -5.15 -15.62 13.99
C GLN A 49 -4.18 -15.51 12.81
N ILE A 50 -3.41 -16.57 12.53
CA ILE A 50 -2.50 -16.61 11.39
C ILE A 50 -3.28 -16.47 10.07
N GLU A 51 -4.37 -17.21 9.87
CA GLU A 51 -5.22 -17.05 8.68
C GLU A 51 -5.80 -15.63 8.56
N HIS A 52 -6.22 -15.04 9.68
CA HIS A 52 -6.68 -13.65 9.70
C HIS A 52 -5.59 -12.69 9.21
N PHE A 53 -4.36 -12.79 9.74
CA PHE A 53 -3.24 -11.96 9.29
C PHE A 53 -2.86 -12.21 7.83
N GLN A 54 -2.87 -13.46 7.35
CA GLN A 54 -2.61 -13.77 5.94
C GLN A 54 -3.60 -13.08 5.01
N ASN A 55 -4.90 -13.15 5.33
CA ASN A 55 -5.94 -12.47 4.55
C ASN A 55 -5.76 -10.95 4.57
N GLN A 56 -5.43 -10.38 5.73
CA GLN A 56 -5.15 -8.94 5.83
C GLN A 56 -3.91 -8.53 5.02
N PHE A 57 -2.83 -9.33 5.03
CA PHE A 57 -1.64 -9.06 4.22
C PHE A 57 -1.97 -9.08 2.72
N ILE A 58 -2.74 -10.06 2.26
CA ILE A 58 -3.18 -10.14 0.85
C ILE A 58 -3.98 -8.88 0.48
N CYS A 59 -4.93 -8.48 1.32
CA CYS A 59 -5.73 -7.28 1.08
C CYS A 59 -4.86 -6.01 1.04
N GLN A 60 -3.89 -5.87 1.95
CA GLN A 60 -2.97 -4.73 1.94
C GLN A 60 -2.04 -4.73 0.72
N GLU A 61 -1.57 -5.90 0.27
CA GLU A 61 -0.78 -6.00 -0.96
C GLU A 61 -1.58 -5.59 -2.19
N GLU A 62 -2.86 -5.99 -2.26
CA GLU A 62 -3.76 -5.56 -3.34
C GLU A 62 -3.97 -4.04 -3.32
N LYS A 63 -4.26 -3.46 -2.15
CA LYS A 63 -4.39 -1.99 -2.01
C LYS A 63 -3.10 -1.25 -2.36
N ALA A 64 -1.94 -1.81 -1.99
CA ALA A 64 -0.64 -1.25 -2.33
C ALA A 64 -0.39 -1.29 -3.86
N ASP A 65 -0.78 -2.37 -4.54
CA ASP A 65 -0.61 -2.48 -5.99
C ASP A 65 -1.56 -1.54 -6.74
N GLU A 66 -2.83 -1.45 -6.33
CA GLU A 66 -3.80 -0.47 -6.83
C GLU A 66 -3.25 0.95 -6.67
N LEU A 67 -2.81 1.31 -5.46
CA LEU A 67 -2.27 2.64 -5.18
C LEU A 67 -1.03 2.92 -6.02
N ARG A 68 -0.12 1.96 -6.17
CA ARG A 68 1.06 2.10 -7.04
C ARG A 68 0.67 2.30 -8.51
N HIS A 69 -0.36 1.61 -8.98
CA HIS A 69 -0.87 1.76 -10.34
C HIS A 69 -1.45 3.16 -10.55
N ASP A 70 -2.30 3.61 -9.63
CA ASP A 70 -2.88 4.95 -9.59
C ASP A 70 -1.81 6.05 -9.57
N LEU A 71 -0.82 5.94 -8.69
CA LEU A 71 0.33 6.86 -8.61
C LEU A 71 1.08 6.94 -9.94
N LYS A 72 1.29 5.80 -10.60
CA LYS A 72 1.94 5.75 -11.92
C LYS A 72 1.10 6.43 -12.99
N GLN A 73 -0.23 6.30 -12.93
CA GLN A 73 -1.16 6.93 -13.85
C GLN A 73 -1.19 8.45 -13.65
N SER A 74 -1.25 8.92 -12.41
CA SER A 74 -1.24 10.36 -12.11
C SER A 74 0.09 11.02 -12.43
N ALA A 75 1.23 10.36 -12.17
CA ALA A 75 2.54 10.83 -12.63
C ALA A 75 2.59 11.01 -14.16
N ARG A 76 1.97 10.10 -14.91
CA ARG A 76 1.90 10.16 -16.37
C ARG A 76 0.95 11.25 -16.86
N LYS A 77 -0.20 11.47 -16.19
CA LYS A 77 -1.13 12.59 -16.43
C LYS A 77 -0.42 13.94 -16.28
N ILE A 78 0.32 14.11 -15.19
CA ILE A 78 1.08 15.34 -14.89
C ILE A 78 2.19 15.56 -15.92
N SER A 79 2.93 14.50 -16.26
CA SER A 79 4.02 14.59 -17.26
C SER A 79 3.53 14.90 -18.68
N ASP A 80 2.30 14.50 -19.03
CA ASP A 80 1.69 14.76 -20.35
C ASP A 80 0.88 16.07 -20.36
N ASN A 81 1.15 17.01 -19.44
CA ASN A 81 0.48 18.31 -19.33
C ASN A 81 -1.04 18.21 -19.14
N GLY A 82 -1.53 17.17 -18.46
CA GLY A 82 -2.95 17.01 -18.15
C GLY A 82 -3.82 16.55 -19.31
N LYS A 83 -3.23 16.06 -20.42
CA LYS A 83 -4.01 15.43 -21.48
C LYS A 83 -4.68 14.17 -20.91
N PRO A 84 -5.99 13.96 -21.14
CA PRO A 84 -6.67 12.77 -20.66
C PRO A 84 -5.99 11.55 -21.28
N LEU A 85 -5.35 10.75 -20.44
CA LEU A 85 -4.79 9.47 -20.86
C LEU A 85 -5.98 8.55 -21.09
N ILE A 86 -6.36 8.32 -22.36
CA ILE A 86 -7.34 7.31 -22.71
C ILE A 86 -6.68 5.95 -22.42
N LEU A 87 -6.93 5.44 -21.23
CA LEU A 87 -6.50 4.10 -20.82
C LEU A 87 -7.65 3.14 -21.12
N HIS A 88 -7.31 1.91 -21.51
CA HIS A 88 -8.25 0.82 -21.75
C HIS A 88 -9.05 0.40 -20.49
N ASP A 89 -8.71 0.94 -19.33
CA ASP A 89 -9.45 0.81 -18.08
C ASP A 89 -10.32 2.06 -17.94
N ASP A 90 -11.64 1.90 -17.97
CA ASP A 90 -12.68 2.95 -18.01
C ASP A 90 -12.66 3.91 -16.80
N ARG A 91 -11.65 3.81 -15.92
CA ARG A 91 -11.53 4.63 -14.71
C ARG A 91 -10.81 5.96 -15.00
N PRO A 92 -11.43 7.10 -14.67
CA PRO A 92 -10.72 8.37 -14.69
C PRO A 92 -9.51 8.31 -13.76
N VAL A 93 -8.39 8.86 -14.20
CA VAL A 93 -7.19 9.00 -13.36
C VAL A 93 -7.51 9.84 -12.14
N ASP A 94 -7.32 9.28 -10.95
CA ASP A 94 -7.58 9.97 -9.69
C ASP A 94 -6.69 11.20 -9.53
N ASP A 95 -7.29 12.25 -8.99
CA ASP A 95 -6.59 13.51 -8.73
C ASP A 95 -5.63 13.37 -7.54
N PHE A 96 -4.62 14.26 -7.49
CA PHE A 96 -3.58 14.22 -6.47
C PHE A 96 -4.14 14.23 -5.04
N ASP A 97 -5.23 14.95 -4.80
CA ASP A 97 -5.91 15.00 -3.51
C ASP A 97 -6.50 13.64 -3.10
N VAL A 98 -7.07 12.90 -4.06
CA VAL A 98 -7.61 11.56 -3.81
C VAL A 98 -6.49 10.55 -3.56
N LEU A 99 -5.38 10.67 -4.30
CA LEU A 99 -4.18 9.86 -4.03
C LEU A 99 -3.65 10.11 -2.63
N GLN A 100 -3.64 11.36 -2.18
CA GLN A 100 -3.22 11.73 -0.84
C GLN A 100 -4.11 11.08 0.23
N ASP A 101 -5.43 11.13 0.07
CA ASP A 101 -6.38 10.48 0.98
C ASP A 101 -6.21 8.95 1.00
N ARG A 102 -6.05 8.33 -0.18
CA ARG A 102 -5.75 6.89 -0.29
C ARG A 102 -4.45 6.52 0.40
N MET A 103 -3.40 7.32 0.23
CA MET A 103 -2.11 7.10 0.90
C MET A 103 -2.23 7.23 2.41
N HIS A 104 -3.00 8.21 2.89
CA HIS A 104 -3.25 8.40 4.31
C HIS A 104 -4.01 7.21 4.91
N THR A 105 -5.05 6.73 4.22
CA THR A 105 -5.81 5.54 4.61
C THR A 105 -4.94 4.29 4.59
N PHE A 106 -4.16 4.07 3.53
CA PHE A 106 -3.22 2.95 3.41
C PHE A 106 -2.22 2.94 4.58
N ARG A 107 -1.62 4.08 4.88
CA ARG A 107 -0.64 4.22 5.97
C ARG A 107 -1.27 3.95 7.33
N LYS A 108 -2.51 4.40 7.53
CA LYS A 108 -3.26 4.13 8.76
C LYS A 108 -3.51 2.63 8.92
N LEU A 109 -4.08 1.98 7.90
CA LEU A 109 -4.38 0.56 7.91
C LEU A 109 -3.12 -0.30 8.10
N TYR A 110 -2.03 0.05 7.41
CA TYR A 110 -0.74 -0.60 7.58
C TYR A 110 -0.20 -0.44 9.01
N ASN A 111 -0.33 0.75 9.60
CA ASN A 111 0.13 0.98 10.97
C ASN A 111 -0.69 0.17 11.99
N GLU A 112 -2.02 0.11 11.82
CA GLU A 112 -2.91 -0.72 12.63
C GLU A 112 -2.53 -2.20 12.53
N LEU A 113 -2.43 -2.73 11.30
CA LEU A 113 -2.02 -4.10 11.04
C LEU A 113 -0.66 -4.44 11.64
N ARG A 114 0.29 -3.50 11.53
CA ARG A 114 1.63 -3.66 12.08
C ARG A 114 1.61 -3.75 13.60
N ASP A 115 0.80 -2.91 14.25
CA ASP A 115 0.68 -2.90 15.71
C ASP A 115 0.01 -4.20 16.21
N GLU A 116 -1.05 -4.64 15.54
CA GLU A 116 -1.72 -5.91 15.81
C GLU A 116 -0.76 -7.10 15.65
N PHE A 117 0.01 -7.15 14.56
CA PHE A 117 1.00 -8.20 14.34
C PHE A 117 2.13 -8.15 15.38
N LYS A 118 2.55 -6.95 15.79
CA LYS A 118 3.59 -6.80 16.82
C LYS A 118 3.09 -7.28 18.18
N ALA A 119 1.84 -6.99 18.53
CA ALA A 119 1.22 -7.49 19.75
C ALA A 119 1.12 -9.03 19.73
N PHE A 120 0.70 -9.60 18.59
CA PHE A 120 0.63 -11.05 18.40
C PHE A 120 2.00 -11.73 18.50
N SER A 121 3.01 -11.20 17.80
CA SER A 121 4.38 -11.76 17.81
C SER A 121 5.10 -11.58 19.15
N ALA A 122 4.77 -10.53 19.93
CA ALA A 122 5.32 -10.34 21.27
C ALA A 122 4.69 -11.27 22.34
N PHE A 123 3.44 -11.70 22.11
CA PHE A 123 2.76 -12.65 22.98
C PHE A 123 3.11 -14.12 22.65
N SER A 124 3.65 -14.36 21.45
CA SER A 124 3.93 -15.68 20.88
C SER A 124 5.19 -16.34 21.41
#